data_AF-A0A950SL83-F1
#
_entry.id   AF-A0A950SL83-F1
#
_cell.length_a   1.000
_cell.length_b   1.000
_cell.length_c   1.000
_cell.angle_alpha   90.00
_cell.angle_beta   90.00
_cell.angle_gamma   90.00
#
_symmetry.space_group_name_H-M   'P 1'
#
loop_
_entity.id
_entity.type
_entity.pdbx_description
1 polymer ?
#
loop_
_entity_poly.entity_id
_entity_poly.type
_entity_poly.pdbx_seq_one_letter_code
_entity_poly.pdbx_strand_id
1 'polypeptide(L)'
;MFFTFPENARWDAVGQAVEFGVEIGEYQGVVRVPRRVFQRLLPESPTPERCLEAYYLQRTRFETITERKLRRRQLTDDGHVEITGRDLRGKRVAVPGIRH
;
A
#
# COMPACT_ATOMS: atom_id res chain seq x y z
N MET A 1 -14.81 -13.25 2.22
CA MET A 1 -15.02 -11.87 1.76
C MET A 1 -13.77 -11.44 0.99
N PHE A 2 -13.95 -11.03 -0.26
CA PHE A 2 -12.87 -10.68 -1.18
C PHE A 2 -12.63 -9.16 -1.14
N PHE A 3 -11.38 -8.75 -1.29
CA PHE A 3 -11.01 -7.35 -1.46
C PHE A 3 -10.86 -7.05 -2.95
N THR A 4 -11.38 -5.90 -3.37
CA THR A 4 -11.18 -5.38 -4.72
C THR A 4 -10.31 -4.13 -4.65
N PHE A 5 -9.35 -4.01 -5.56
CA PHE A 5 -8.43 -2.88 -5.66
C PHE A 5 -8.59 -2.21 -7.03
N PRO A 6 -9.39 -1.14 -7.13
CA PRO A 6 -9.55 -0.39 -8.37
C PRO A 6 -8.22 0.17 -8.90
N GLU A 7 -8.10 0.29 -10.23
CA GLU A 7 -6.94 0.91 -10.88
C GLU A 7 -7.04 2.45 -10.87
N ASN A 8 -7.14 3.04 -9.67
CA ASN A 8 -7.33 4.48 -9.48
C ASN A 8 -6.21 5.13 -8.66
N ALA A 9 -5.02 4.52 -8.67
CA ALA A 9 -3.90 5.01 -7.88
C ALA A 9 -3.43 6.37 -8.39
N ARG A 10 -3.28 7.33 -7.47
CA ARG A 10 -2.93 8.72 -7.77
C ARG A 10 -2.03 9.31 -6.70
N TRP A 11 -1.32 10.37 -7.07
CA TRP A 11 -0.59 11.18 -6.10
C TRP A 11 -1.51 12.22 -5.47
N ASP A 12 -1.54 12.26 -4.14
CA ASP A 12 -2.12 13.35 -3.37
C ASP A 12 -1.01 14.34 -2.95
N ALA A 13 -1.09 15.55 -3.51
CA ALA A 13 -0.10 16.60 -3.25
C ALA A 13 -0.21 17.18 -1.84
N VAL A 14 -1.40 17.18 -1.24
CA VAL A 14 -1.63 17.76 0.09
C VAL A 14 -1.06 16.85 1.17
N GLY A 15 -1.44 15.57 1.15
CA GLY A 15 -0.95 14.54 2.06
C GLY A 15 0.44 13.99 1.72
N GLN A 16 1.00 14.37 0.57
CA GLN A 16 2.29 13.87 0.06
C GLN A 16 2.33 12.34 0.05
N ALA A 17 1.31 11.72 -0.55
CA ALA A 17 1.10 10.28 -0.50
C ALA A 17 0.61 9.74 -1.84
N VAL A 18 0.89 8.46 -2.08
CA VAL A 18 0.14 7.71 -3.09
C VAL A 18 -1.15 7.23 -2.46
N GLU A 19 -2.27 7.55 -3.09
CA GLU A 19 -3.60 7.07 -2.72
C GLU A 19 -4.08 6.02 -3.72
N PHE A 20 -4.71 4.95 -3.24
CA PHE A 20 -5.43 3.98 -4.08
C PHE A 20 -6.66 3.43 -3.35
N GLY A 21 -7.67 3.01 -4.12
CA GLY A 21 -8.93 2.51 -3.58
C GLY A 21 -8.85 1.07 -3.07
N VAL A 22 -9.70 0.74 -2.10
CA VAL A 22 -10.00 -0.64 -1.70
C VAL A 22 -11.47 -0.78 -1.37
N GLU A 23 -12.07 -1.88 -1.81
CA GLU A 23 -13.49 -2.17 -1.63
C GLU A 23 -13.69 -3.55 -0.99
N ILE A 24 -14.62 -3.65 -0.03
CA ILE A 24 -15.03 -4.91 0.60
C ILE A 24 -16.49 -4.82 1.08
N GLY A 25 -17.40 -5.48 0.37
CA GLY A 25 -18.84 -5.34 0.61
C GLY A 25 -19.26 -3.88 0.42
N GLU A 26 -19.94 -3.30 1.41
CA GLU A 26 -20.37 -1.89 1.41
C GLU A 26 -19.25 -0.90 1.78
N TYR A 27 -18.09 -1.39 2.26
CA TYR A 27 -16.99 -0.51 2.60
C TYR A 27 -16.20 -0.13 1.35
N GLN A 28 -16.08 1.18 1.13
CA GLN A 28 -15.15 1.79 0.19
C GLN A 28 -14.17 2.66 0.97
N GLY A 29 -12.88 2.40 0.81
CA GLY A 29 -11.83 3.12 1.53
C GLY A 29 -10.70 3.56 0.63
N VAL A 30 -9.96 4.56 1.10
CA VAL A 30 -8.70 4.99 0.49
C VAL A 30 -7.56 4.43 1.31
N VAL A 31 -6.54 3.94 0.61
CA VAL A 31 -5.25 3.57 1.19
C VAL A 31 -4.26 4.68 0.90
N ARG A 32 -3.62 5.20 1.93
CA ARG A 32 -2.58 6.22 1.84
C ARG A 32 -1.22 5.60 2.09
N VAL A 33 -0.29 5.81 1.17
CA VAL A 33 1.12 5.44 1.29
C VAL A 33 1.95 6.73 1.30
N PRO A 34 2.31 7.25 2.48
CA PRO A 34 3.08 8.48 2.60
C PRO A 34 4.44 8.39 1.89
N ARG A 35 4.92 9.50 1.32
CA ARG A 35 6.24 9.61 0.65
C ARG A 35 7.40 9.00 1.45
N ARG A 36 7.37 9.16 2.78
CA ARG A 36 8.34 8.58 3.73
C ARG A 36 8.46 7.05 3.68
N VAL A 37 7.41 6.36 3.21
CA VAL A 37 7.43 4.90 3.00
C VAL A 37 8.27 4.59 1.76
N PHE A 38 8.10 5.35 0.69
CA PHE A 38 8.87 5.21 -0.55
C PHE A 38 10.34 5.59 -0.38
N GLN A 39 10.67 6.54 0.50
CA GLN A 39 12.07 6.83 0.88
C GLN A 39 12.85 5.60 1.36
N ARG A 40 12.17 4.57 1.87
CA ARG A 40 12.80 3.31 2.31
C ARG A 40 12.87 2.26 1.20
N LEU A 41 12.14 2.46 0.11
CA LEU A 41 12.04 1.53 -1.01
C LEU A 41 12.88 1.99 -2.21
N LEU A 42 13.00 3.30 -2.40
CA LEU A 42 13.70 3.92 -3.51
C LEU A 42 15.10 4.35 -3.08
N PRO A 43 16.14 4.06 -3.90
CA PRO A 43 17.49 4.55 -3.66
C PRO A 43 17.63 6.05 -3.97
N GLU A 44 16.73 6.59 -4.80
CA GLU A 44 16.72 7.99 -5.27
C GLU A 44 15.63 8.81 -4.56
N SER A 45 15.66 10.14 -4.78
CA SER A 45 14.64 11.07 -4.29
C SER A 45 13.24 10.65 -4.74
N PRO A 46 12.28 10.41 -3.81
CA PRO A 46 10.96 9.90 -4.16
C PRO A 46 10.08 11.05 -4.66
N THR A 47 10.20 11.43 -5.93
CA THR A 47 9.26 12.38 -6.56
C THR A 47 7.86 11.76 -6.65
N PRO A 48 6.80 12.55 -6.87
CA PRO A 48 5.45 12.04 -7.06
C PRO A 48 5.37 10.89 -8.09
N GLU A 49 6.03 11.09 -9.25
CA GLU A 49 6.06 10.12 -10.36
C GLU A 49 6.76 8.84 -9.93
N ARG A 50 7.95 8.94 -9.32
CA ARG A 50 8.69 7.77 -8.84
C ARG A 50 7.95 7.02 -7.73
N CYS A 51 7.18 7.71 -6.90
CA CYS A 51 6.33 7.05 -5.90
C CYS A 51 5.21 6.24 -6.55
N LEU A 52 4.55 6.80 -7.57
CA LEU A 52 3.52 6.09 -8.33
C LEU A 52 4.11 4.89 -9.10
N GLU A 53 5.24 5.06 -9.76
CA GLU A 53 5.95 3.95 -10.42
C GLU A 53 6.31 2.84 -9.42
N ALA A 54 6.86 3.21 -8.26
CA ALA A 54 7.19 2.25 -7.21
C ALA A 54 5.96 1.55 -6.63
N TYR A 55 4.84 2.27 -6.52
CA TYR A 55 3.55 1.68 -6.17
C TYR A 55 3.14 0.62 -7.19
N TYR A 56 3.14 0.94 -8.49
CA TYR A 56 2.74 -0.02 -9.52
C TYR A 56 3.68 -1.23 -9.57
N LEU A 57 4.99 -1.02 -9.43
CA LEU A 57 5.98 -2.10 -9.39
C LEU A 57 5.78 -3.06 -8.20
N GLN A 58 5.31 -2.54 -7.05
CA GLN A 58 5.07 -3.34 -5.83
C GLN A 58 3.59 -3.43 -5.46
N ARG A 59 2.67 -3.28 -6.42
CA ARG A 59 1.24 -3.13 -6.17
C ARG A 59 0.69 -4.24 -5.28
N THR A 60 0.95 -5.49 -5.64
CA THR A 60 0.55 -6.68 -4.86
C THR A 60 1.03 -6.63 -3.40
N ARG A 61 2.21 -6.07 -3.14
CA ARG A 61 2.75 -5.94 -1.78
C ARG A 61 1.94 -4.93 -0.96
N PHE A 62 1.60 -3.79 -1.56
CA PHE A 62 0.77 -2.77 -0.90
C PHE A 62 -0.65 -3.28 -0.68
N GLU A 63 -1.27 -3.92 -1.65
CA GLU A 63 -2.58 -4.57 -1.53
C GLU A 63 -2.60 -5.61 -0.39
N THR A 64 -1.61 -6.50 -0.34
CA THR A 64 -1.47 -7.50 0.74
C THR A 64 -1.36 -6.85 2.13
N ILE A 65 -0.63 -5.74 2.23
CA ILE A 65 -0.54 -4.98 3.48
C ILE A 65 -1.90 -4.38 3.84
N THR A 66 -2.60 -3.79 2.87
CA THR A 66 -3.95 -3.24 3.05
C THR A 66 -4.91 -4.32 3.57
N GLU A 67 -4.97 -5.48 2.91
CA GLU A 67 -5.82 -6.58 3.36
C GLU A 67 -5.52 -6.98 4.80
N ARG A 68 -4.24 -7.13 5.14
CA ARG A 68 -3.82 -7.49 6.49
C ARG A 68 -4.28 -6.45 7.52
N LYS A 69 -4.21 -5.17 7.20
CA LYS A 69 -4.65 -4.08 8.08
C LYS A 69 -6.17 -4.06 8.22
N LEU A 70 -6.91 -4.23 7.12
CA LEU A 70 -8.37 -4.32 7.12
C LEU A 70 -8.87 -5.50 7.95
N ARG A 71 -8.28 -6.70 7.77
CA ARG A 71 -8.60 -7.89 8.59
C ARG A 71 -8.36 -7.67 10.09
N ARG A 72 -7.42 -6.79 10.44
CA ARG A 72 -7.08 -6.42 11.83
C ARG A 72 -7.80 -5.15 12.31
N ARG A 73 -8.71 -4.58 11.52
CA ARG A 73 -9.42 -3.34 11.81
C ARG A 73 -8.48 -2.17 12.15
N GLN A 74 -7.33 -2.13 11.48
CA GLN A 74 -6.34 -1.05 11.64
C GLN A 74 -6.64 0.07 10.65
N LEU A 75 -7.60 0.91 11.02
CA LEU A 75 -8.00 2.09 10.27
C LEU A 75 -7.52 3.36 10.98
N THR A 76 -7.40 4.44 10.21
CA THR A 76 -7.31 5.80 10.72
C THR A 76 -8.67 6.27 11.24
N ASP A 77 -8.70 7.39 11.96
CA ASP A 77 -9.94 7.94 12.54
C ASP A 77 -10.96 8.36 11.47
N ASP A 78 -10.50 8.72 10.28
CA ASP A 78 -11.35 9.00 9.10
C ASP A 78 -11.73 7.73 8.32
N GLY A 79 -11.48 6.54 8.88
CA GLY A 79 -11.95 5.26 8.33
C GLY A 79 -11.13 4.74 7.14
N HIS A 80 -9.93 5.27 6.92
CA HIS A 80 -9.03 4.89 5.83
C HIS A 80 -7.87 4.01 6.32
N VAL A 81 -7.04 3.55 5.38
CA VAL A 81 -5.86 2.74 5.71
C VAL A 81 -4.61 3.58 5.47
N GLU A 82 -3.79 3.79 6.51
CA GLU A 82 -2.43 4.33 6.32
C GLU A 82 -1.39 3.19 6.34
N ILE A 83 -0.63 3.05 5.26
CA ILE A 83 0.53 2.16 5.22
C ILE A 83 1.73 2.90 5.77
N THR A 84 2.38 2.31 6.77
CA THR A 84 3.59 2.88 7.36
C THR A 84 4.82 2.09 6.95
N GLY A 85 6.01 2.67 7.11
CA GLY A 85 7.25 1.94 6.88
C GLY A 85 7.47 0.75 7.84
N ARG A 86 6.66 0.58 8.90
CA ARG A 86 6.67 -0.62 9.75
C ARG A 86 5.97 -1.78 9.06
N ASP A 87 4.93 -1.50 8.29
CA ASP A 87 4.15 -2.52 7.59
C ASP A 87 4.97 -3.26 6.53
N LEU A 88 5.94 -2.55 5.94
CA LEU A 88 6.92 -3.10 5.00
C LEU A 88 7.86 -4.15 5.61
N ARG A 89 8.01 -4.20 6.94
CA ARG A 89 8.92 -5.14 7.63
C ARG A 89 8.34 -6.56 7.78
N GLY A 90 7.12 -6.79 7.33
CA GLY A 90 6.53 -8.14 7.28
C GLY A 90 7.25 -9.06 6.30
N LYS A 91 7.37 -10.35 6.66
CA LYS A 91 8.06 -11.43 5.93
C LYS A 91 7.98 -11.27 4.40
N ARG A 92 9.15 -11.30 3.74
CA ARG A 92 9.28 -11.87 2.39
C ARG A 92 8.46 -13.15 2.40
N VAL A 93 7.47 -13.27 1.52
CA VAL A 93 6.86 -14.58 1.27
C VAL A 93 8.03 -15.46 0.87
N ALA A 94 8.41 -16.39 1.73
CA ALA A 94 9.36 -17.41 1.35
C ALA A 94 8.69 -18.17 0.23
N VAL A 95 9.19 -18.01 -1.00
CA VAL A 95 8.90 -18.95 -2.07
C VAL A 95 9.37 -20.30 -1.53
N PRO A 96 8.49 -21.31 -1.35
CA PRO A 96 8.92 -22.63 -0.91
C PRO A 96 9.99 -23.10 -1.89
N GLY A 97 11.17 -23.39 -1.37
CA GLY A 97 12.37 -23.62 -2.18
C GLY A 97 12.17 -24.70 -3.23
N ILE A 98 12.58 -24.39 -4.46
CA ILE A 98 13.03 -25.43 -5.39
C ILE A 98 14.35 -25.92 -4.81
N ARG A 99 14.32 -27.11 -4.18
CA ARG A 99 15.53 -27.86 -3.86
C ARG A 99 16.12 -28.34 -5.18
N HIS A 100 17.36 -27.96 -5.47
CA HIS A 100 18.22 -28.67 -6.41
C HIS A 100 18.73 -29.96 -5.77
#